data_AF-A0A7Y7CDQ5-F1
#
_entry.id   AF-A0A7Y7CDQ5-F1
#
_cell.length_a   1.000
_cell.length_b   1.000
_cell.length_c   1.000
_cell.angle_alpha   90.00
_cell.angle_beta   90.00
_cell.angle_gamma   90.00
#
_symmetry.space_group_name_H-M   'P 1'
#
loop_
_entity.id
_entity.type
_entity.pdbx_description
1 polymer ?
#
loop_
_entity_poly.entity_id
_entity_poly.type
_entity_poly.pdbx_seq_one_letter_code
_entity_poly.pdbx_strand_id
1 'polypeptide(L)'
;MGGWRVDDLGRRGLLIAVLLSGPAFAEAQASGSDAGLDTSGAVAVEDPLSGGVVDGVEAPESGPPEGSEPLEPSQDKLPEGALAQALPPRIQPGDSSGAVSPVPPTGAQPSPEEKKKKKSKPGAQQEDSLGEDATALDDTPEDEVQTVRVFGRVYARANADERSKYQRTLSIPSARVGVGTSLPNLEAEVSADLADSNILKDAFVRLADDDKRFRLYGGQFKAPFLQRRLEGSWSLPIQGRGLVEDYLGGTHELGGRRMGLMGEVRLKSLWDVRVSAGVFQGSKDELGVRTKEDMAGRVSVRPIKKMLTLGVSTYVAEALDRARRHAVAADAELKFGGLNVTGEVVTGRLPVGPFTAQLLLASWTVPVTTEWALQPVVGAEGLQLRGDVEGRGHSLLGGLNLLLGSRFRGQFQVERALRPGDEAPGLEYSLQLATRF
;
A
#
# COMPACT_ATOMS: atom_id res chain seq x y z
N MET A 1 -41.95 -18.94 -25.52
CA MET A 1 -42.66 -19.85 -24.60
C MET A 1 -41.92 -21.18 -24.64
N GLY A 2 -41.33 -21.75 -23.61
CA GLY A 2 -41.15 -21.46 -22.19
C GLY A 2 -40.50 -22.72 -21.60
N GLY A 3 -39.68 -22.57 -20.55
CA GLY A 3 -39.27 -23.69 -19.69
C GLY A 3 -37.80 -24.10 -19.78
N TRP A 4 -36.96 -23.47 -18.96
CA TRP A 4 -35.73 -24.08 -18.49
C TRP A 4 -36.07 -24.88 -17.23
N ARG A 5 -35.85 -26.20 -17.28
CA ARG A 5 -35.99 -27.10 -16.12
C ARG A 5 -34.73 -26.98 -15.26
N VAL A 6 -34.93 -26.67 -13.99
CA VAL A 6 -33.96 -26.86 -12.91
C VAL A 6 -34.44 -28.08 -12.16
N ASP A 7 -33.76 -29.20 -12.31
CA ASP A 7 -33.94 -30.38 -11.48
C ASP A 7 -32.65 -30.69 -10.71
N ASP A 8 -32.81 -30.79 -9.40
CA ASP A 8 -32.12 -31.66 -8.45
C ASP A 8 -30.58 -31.69 -8.40
N LEU A 9 -30.05 -30.85 -7.50
CA LEU A 9 -28.87 -31.20 -6.71
C LEU A 9 -29.24 -31.19 -5.23
N GLY A 10 -29.70 -32.37 -4.78
CA GLY A 10 -29.94 -32.68 -3.39
C GLY A 10 -28.66 -32.65 -2.55
N ARG A 11 -28.81 -32.01 -1.38
CA ARG A 11 -28.22 -32.40 -0.09
C ARG A 11 -26.75 -32.87 -0.10
N ARG A 12 -25.81 -31.93 0.06
CA ARG A 12 -24.62 -32.12 0.90
C ARG A 12 -24.22 -30.83 1.60
N GLY A 13 -24.17 -30.90 2.93
CA GLY A 13 -23.13 -30.22 3.73
C GLY A 13 -23.37 -28.78 4.12
N LEU A 14 -24.20 -28.59 5.14
CA LEU A 14 -24.26 -27.40 5.98
C LEU A 14 -23.04 -27.40 6.92
N LEU A 15 -22.17 -26.38 6.82
CA LEU A 15 -21.37 -25.79 7.91
C LEU A 15 -20.41 -24.71 7.33
N ILE A 16 -20.96 -23.53 7.04
CA ILE A 16 -20.21 -22.27 7.09
C ILE A 16 -21.06 -21.35 7.96
N ALA A 17 -20.76 -21.38 9.26
CA ALA A 17 -21.34 -20.47 10.24
C ALA A 17 -20.31 -20.25 11.34
N VAL A 18 -19.24 -19.50 11.03
CA VAL A 18 -18.41 -18.78 12.02
C VAL A 18 -17.89 -17.53 11.31
N LEU A 19 -17.91 -16.39 12.01
CA LEU A 19 -17.46 -15.03 11.64
C LEU A 19 -18.51 -14.04 11.11
N LEU A 20 -19.65 -13.95 11.78
CA LEU A 20 -20.42 -12.70 11.89
C LEU A 20 -20.89 -12.50 13.33
N SER A 21 -19.95 -12.48 14.28
CA SER A 21 -20.18 -11.84 15.58
C SER A 21 -19.46 -10.50 15.55
N GLY A 22 -20.16 -9.46 15.09
CA GLY A 22 -19.71 -8.09 15.27
C GLY A 22 -19.68 -7.73 16.76
N PRO A 23 -18.87 -6.73 17.18
CA PRO A 23 -18.96 -6.22 18.53
C PRO A 23 -20.34 -5.59 18.73
N ALA A 24 -21.10 -6.11 19.69
CA ALA A 24 -22.29 -5.45 20.19
C ALA A 24 -21.87 -4.08 20.76
N PHE A 25 -22.31 -3.01 20.11
CA PHE A 25 -22.32 -1.68 20.72
C PHE A 25 -23.31 -1.74 21.88
N ALA A 26 -22.81 -1.73 23.11
CA ALA A 26 -23.62 -1.56 24.30
C ALA A 26 -24.06 -0.09 24.38
N GLU A 27 -25.29 0.15 23.96
CA GLU A 27 -26.04 1.38 24.21
C GLU A 27 -26.49 1.37 25.68
N ALA A 28 -25.89 2.23 26.52
CA ALA A 28 -26.36 2.42 27.88
C ALA A 28 -27.59 3.33 27.86
N GLN A 29 -28.78 2.74 27.97
CA GLN A 29 -30.00 3.46 28.30
C GLN A 29 -29.92 3.92 29.76
N ALA A 30 -29.84 5.24 29.97
CA ALA A 30 -30.14 5.85 31.25
C ALA A 30 -31.65 6.13 31.30
N SER A 31 -32.40 5.29 32.01
CA SER A 31 -33.74 5.59 32.50
C SER A 31 -33.71 5.59 34.02
N GLY A 32 -34.16 6.70 34.60
CA GLY A 32 -34.19 6.92 36.04
C GLY A 32 -34.85 8.25 36.34
N SER A 33 -36.16 8.31 36.13
CA SER A 33 -37.01 9.38 36.64
C SER A 33 -37.46 9.03 38.07
N ASP A 34 -37.35 10.02 38.96
CA ASP A 34 -38.46 10.61 39.73
C ASP A 34 -38.33 10.63 41.27
N ALA A 35 -38.89 11.71 41.82
CA ALA A 35 -39.33 11.98 43.20
C ALA A 35 -38.32 12.46 44.28
N GLY A 36 -38.12 13.79 44.31
CA GLY A 36 -38.53 14.73 45.39
C GLY A 36 -38.30 14.41 46.87
N LEU A 37 -37.64 15.34 47.60
CA LEU A 37 -38.23 16.20 48.64
C LEU A 37 -37.18 17.07 49.36
N ASP A 38 -37.66 18.25 49.74
CA ASP A 38 -37.06 19.38 50.47
C ASP A 38 -36.14 19.07 51.67
N THR A 39 -35.15 19.94 51.91
CA THR A 39 -35.16 20.87 53.06
C THR A 39 -33.90 21.76 53.15
N SER A 40 -34.15 23.07 53.16
CA SER A 40 -33.49 24.16 53.92
C SER A 40 -32.11 23.97 54.57
N GLY A 41 -31.24 24.97 54.44
CA GLY A 41 -30.23 25.25 55.46
C GLY A 41 -29.09 26.15 54.99
N ALA A 42 -29.08 27.39 55.47
CA ALA A 42 -28.06 28.40 55.25
C ALA A 42 -26.65 28.00 55.77
N VAL A 43 -25.61 28.65 55.24
CA VAL A 43 -24.70 29.59 55.94
C VAL A 43 -23.34 29.63 55.22
N ALA A 44 -22.89 30.87 54.99
CA ALA A 44 -21.60 31.25 54.42
C ALA A 44 -20.42 30.98 55.37
N VAL A 45 -19.27 30.58 54.82
CA VAL A 45 -17.91 30.79 55.39
C VAL A 45 -16.94 30.75 54.19
N GLU A 46 -16.55 31.90 53.67
CA GLU A 46 -15.22 32.54 53.83
C GLU A 46 -14.04 31.75 53.24
N ASP A 47 -13.58 32.31 52.12
CA ASP A 47 -12.32 32.12 51.43
C ASP A 47 -11.21 32.90 52.15
N PRO A 48 -10.06 32.28 52.43
CA PRO A 48 -8.83 33.05 52.45
C PRO A 48 -7.74 32.41 51.57
N LEU A 49 -7.65 32.93 50.34
CA LEU A 49 -6.44 32.97 49.53
C LEU A 49 -5.29 33.62 50.31
N SER A 50 -4.38 32.78 50.81
CA SER A 50 -3.09 33.19 51.37
C SER A 50 -2.10 33.46 50.23
N GLY A 51 -1.90 34.75 49.94
CA GLY A 51 -0.82 35.24 49.10
C GLY A 51 0.51 35.19 49.85
N GLY A 52 1.39 34.27 49.44
CA GLY A 52 2.78 34.22 49.88
C GLY A 52 3.68 35.05 48.95
N VAL A 53 4.13 36.19 49.47
CA VAL A 53 5.23 37.00 48.91
C VAL A 53 6.54 36.25 49.15
N VAL A 54 7.33 36.04 48.10
CA VAL A 54 8.74 35.64 48.23
C VAL A 54 9.57 36.59 47.37
N ASP A 55 10.39 37.39 48.05
CA ASP A 55 11.31 38.39 47.53
C ASP A 55 12.71 38.01 48.03
N GLY A 56 13.76 38.12 47.19
CA GLY A 56 15.16 37.87 47.55
C GLY A 56 15.85 36.78 46.72
N VAL A 57 16.46 37.07 45.56
CA VAL A 57 17.81 37.65 45.35
C VAL A 57 18.94 36.63 45.60
N GLU A 58 19.52 36.09 44.51
CA GLU A 58 20.91 36.33 44.06
C GLU A 58 21.24 35.52 42.79
N ALA A 59 21.90 36.17 41.84
CA ALA A 59 22.43 35.60 40.61
C ALA A 59 23.96 35.44 40.75
N PRO A 60 24.57 34.40 40.16
CA PRO A 60 25.97 34.48 39.79
C PRO A 60 26.12 34.97 38.35
N GLU A 61 26.72 36.15 38.22
CA GLU A 61 27.44 36.57 37.03
C GLU A 61 28.62 35.62 36.79
N SER A 62 28.71 35.05 35.59
CA SER A 62 29.96 34.52 35.05
C SER A 62 29.95 34.72 33.54
N GLY A 63 30.88 35.55 33.08
CA GLY A 63 30.88 36.21 31.78
C GLY A 63 31.18 35.32 30.57
N PRO A 64 31.20 35.94 29.38
CA PRO A 64 31.41 35.26 28.11
C PRO A 64 32.89 34.92 27.89
N PRO A 65 33.22 33.75 27.33
CA PRO A 65 34.54 33.56 26.73
C PRO A 65 34.62 34.38 25.43
N GLU A 66 35.52 35.37 25.45
CA GLU A 66 36.04 36.04 24.28
C GLU A 66 36.81 35.06 23.38
N GLY A 67 36.68 35.23 22.06
CA GLY A 67 37.75 34.92 21.12
C GLY A 67 37.69 33.57 20.40
N SER A 68 36.99 33.54 19.26
CA SER A 68 37.55 32.97 18.04
C SER A 68 36.75 33.45 16.82
N GLU A 69 37.50 33.98 15.86
CA GLU A 69 37.16 34.76 14.68
C GLU A 69 36.30 34.06 13.61
N PRO A 70 35.74 34.84 12.65
CA PRO A 70 34.80 34.35 11.65
C PRO A 70 35.52 33.69 10.47
N LEU A 71 35.09 32.48 10.10
CA LEU A 71 35.48 31.82 8.86
C LEU A 71 34.43 32.09 7.79
N GLU A 72 34.69 33.11 6.97
CA GLU A 72 34.09 33.27 5.63
C GLU A 72 34.94 32.56 4.56
N PRO A 73 34.39 32.34 3.35
CA PRO A 73 34.64 31.13 2.58
C PRO A 73 35.85 31.25 1.65
N SER A 74 36.70 30.22 1.64
CA SER A 74 37.71 30.05 0.60
C SER A 74 37.09 29.47 -0.67
N GLN A 75 36.90 30.34 -1.65
CA GLN A 75 36.96 29.99 -3.08
C GLN A 75 38.37 29.53 -3.42
N ASP A 76 38.53 28.35 -4.04
CA ASP A 76 39.52 28.16 -5.09
C ASP A 76 39.28 26.86 -5.90
N LYS A 77 39.13 27.06 -7.22
CA LYS A 77 39.68 26.28 -8.35
C LYS A 77 39.22 24.83 -8.62
N LEU A 78 38.25 24.74 -9.55
CA LEU A 78 38.19 23.98 -10.83
C LEU A 78 39.16 22.80 -11.08
N PRO A 79 38.69 21.72 -11.76
CA PRO A 79 38.56 21.73 -13.23
C PRO A 79 37.18 21.22 -13.69
N GLU A 80 36.39 21.96 -14.47
CA GLU A 80 36.50 22.15 -15.93
C GLU A 80 36.97 20.89 -16.70
N GLY A 81 36.00 20.04 -17.08
CA GLY A 81 36.21 19.02 -18.11
C GLY A 81 35.42 17.73 -17.91
N ALA A 82 34.15 17.70 -18.36
CA ALA A 82 33.48 16.54 -18.98
C ALA A 82 31.95 16.77 -19.09
N LEU A 83 31.54 17.73 -19.91
CA LEU A 83 30.17 17.76 -20.45
C LEU A 83 30.27 17.79 -21.97
N ALA A 84 30.58 16.62 -22.53
CA ALA A 84 30.45 16.38 -23.96
C ALA A 84 28.99 16.04 -24.28
N GLN A 85 28.31 17.01 -24.88
CA GLN A 85 27.39 16.90 -26.01
C GLN A 85 26.55 15.61 -26.14
N ALA A 86 25.25 15.74 -25.88
CA ALA A 86 24.23 14.93 -26.54
C ALA A 86 22.99 15.79 -26.81
N LEU A 87 23.06 16.65 -27.83
CA LEU A 87 21.88 17.25 -28.46
C LEU A 87 21.38 16.28 -29.54
N PRO A 88 20.07 15.99 -29.61
CA PRO A 88 19.51 15.19 -30.70
C PRO A 88 19.50 15.99 -32.02
N PRO A 89 19.68 15.35 -33.19
CA PRO A 89 19.67 16.04 -34.46
C PRO A 89 18.28 16.59 -34.80
N ARG A 90 18.29 17.86 -35.21
CA ARG A 90 17.16 18.61 -35.76
C ARG A 90 16.91 18.14 -37.19
N ILE A 91 15.79 17.45 -37.43
CA ILE A 91 15.31 17.12 -38.78
C ILE A 91 14.74 18.39 -39.41
N GLN A 92 15.32 18.82 -40.53
CA GLN A 92 14.66 19.74 -41.46
C GLN A 92 14.43 19.04 -42.81
N PRO A 93 13.34 19.40 -43.52
CA PRO A 93 12.81 18.62 -44.63
C PRO A 93 13.31 19.11 -45.99
N GLY A 94 13.50 18.17 -46.91
CA GLY A 94 13.56 18.39 -48.35
C GLY A 94 14.97 18.36 -48.94
N ASP A 95 15.34 17.23 -49.55
CA ASP A 95 15.77 17.28 -50.94
C ASP A 95 15.61 15.92 -51.63
N SER A 96 15.08 16.01 -52.84
CA SER A 96 14.72 14.93 -53.75
C SER A 96 15.89 14.42 -54.58
N SER A 97 15.91 13.12 -54.87
CA SER A 97 16.17 12.50 -56.20
C SER A 97 16.95 11.18 -56.07
N GLY A 98 16.51 10.15 -56.80
CA GLY A 98 17.24 8.90 -56.92
C GLY A 98 16.34 7.70 -57.23
N ALA A 99 15.84 7.64 -58.46
CA ALA A 99 15.09 6.53 -59.00
C ALA A 99 15.92 5.23 -59.09
N VAL A 100 15.35 4.09 -58.69
CA VAL A 100 15.73 2.77 -59.21
C VAL A 100 14.47 1.89 -59.35
N SER A 101 14.37 1.26 -60.52
CA SER A 101 13.29 0.48 -61.11
C SER A 101 12.96 -0.88 -60.43
N PRO A 102 11.83 -1.53 -60.79
CA PRO A 102 11.24 -2.64 -60.04
C PRO A 102 11.76 -4.02 -60.47
N VAL A 103 11.71 -4.99 -59.54
CA VAL A 103 12.02 -6.42 -59.75
C VAL A 103 10.77 -7.26 -59.36
N PRO A 104 10.48 -8.37 -60.07
CA PRO A 104 9.13 -8.96 -60.22
C PRO A 104 8.68 -9.88 -59.07
N PRO A 105 7.41 -10.32 -59.06
CA PRO A 105 6.82 -11.06 -57.94
C PRO A 105 7.21 -12.53 -58.00
N THR A 106 7.67 -13.10 -56.90
CA THR A 106 7.81 -14.56 -56.76
C THR A 106 7.60 -14.97 -55.31
N GLY A 107 6.69 -15.92 -55.11
CA GLY A 107 6.68 -16.79 -53.94
C GLY A 107 5.69 -16.40 -52.86
N ALA A 108 4.45 -16.84 -53.01
CA ALA A 108 3.54 -17.04 -51.88
C ALA A 108 4.19 -18.02 -50.88
N GLN A 109 4.73 -17.50 -49.78
CA GLN A 109 4.98 -18.28 -48.57
C GLN A 109 3.74 -18.20 -47.67
N PRO A 110 3.32 -19.31 -47.07
CA PRO A 110 2.18 -19.33 -46.16
C PRO A 110 2.53 -18.51 -44.91
N SER A 111 1.72 -17.47 -44.68
CA SER A 111 1.75 -16.71 -43.43
C SER A 111 1.58 -17.69 -42.25
N PRO A 112 2.45 -17.64 -41.22
CA PRO A 112 2.21 -18.41 -40.02
C PRO A 112 0.89 -17.94 -39.41
N GLU A 113 0.01 -18.89 -39.09
CA GLU A 113 -1.23 -18.64 -38.37
C GLU A 113 -0.94 -17.79 -37.14
N GLU A 114 -1.33 -16.51 -37.19
CA GLU A 114 -1.42 -15.66 -36.01
C GLU A 114 -2.40 -16.33 -35.06
N LYS A 115 -1.86 -17.05 -34.07
CA LYS A 115 -2.61 -17.50 -32.90
C LYS A 115 -3.32 -16.26 -32.36
N LYS A 116 -4.65 -16.23 -32.53
CA LYS A 116 -5.54 -15.16 -32.05
C LYS A 116 -5.13 -14.79 -30.63
N LYS A 117 -4.46 -13.64 -30.47
CA LYS A 117 -4.19 -13.05 -29.17
C LYS A 117 -5.53 -12.96 -28.44
N LYS A 118 -5.67 -13.76 -27.38
CA LYS A 118 -6.87 -13.83 -26.57
C LYS A 118 -7.09 -12.42 -26.03
N LYS A 119 -8.11 -11.70 -26.54
CA LYS A 119 -8.44 -10.34 -26.08
C LYS A 119 -8.54 -10.39 -24.56
N SER A 120 -7.60 -9.74 -23.87
CA SER A 120 -7.62 -9.60 -22.42
C SER A 120 -8.95 -8.94 -22.05
N LYS A 121 -9.71 -9.55 -21.13
CA LYS A 121 -10.94 -8.93 -20.64
C LYS A 121 -10.60 -7.54 -20.06
N PRO A 122 -11.43 -6.51 -20.31
CA PRO A 122 -11.23 -5.22 -19.66
C PRO A 122 -11.22 -5.41 -18.14
N GLY A 123 -10.20 -4.85 -17.47
CA GLY A 123 -9.95 -5.05 -16.04
C GLY A 123 -9.09 -6.25 -15.66
N ALA A 124 -8.61 -7.07 -16.61
CA ALA A 124 -7.57 -8.06 -16.31
C ALA A 124 -6.26 -7.31 -15.97
N GLN A 125 -5.92 -7.29 -14.67
CA GLN A 125 -4.75 -6.63 -14.15
C GLN A 125 -3.52 -7.49 -14.48
N GLN A 126 -2.75 -7.07 -15.48
CA GLN A 126 -1.39 -7.60 -15.68
C GLN A 126 -0.47 -6.78 -14.77
N GLU A 127 0.16 -7.36 -13.76
CA GLU A 127 1.10 -6.63 -12.90
C GLU A 127 2.49 -6.63 -13.53
N ASP A 128 2.95 -5.44 -13.91
CA ASP A 128 4.20 -5.25 -14.65
C ASP A 128 5.43 -5.12 -13.73
N SER A 129 5.22 -5.01 -12.41
CA SER A 129 6.27 -4.91 -11.38
C SER A 129 6.26 -6.15 -10.48
N LEU A 130 7.38 -6.86 -10.44
CA LEU A 130 7.61 -8.01 -9.58
C LEU A 130 7.65 -7.64 -8.10
N GLY A 131 8.08 -6.41 -7.77
CA GLY A 131 8.08 -5.92 -6.40
C GLY A 131 6.68 -5.60 -5.85
N GLU A 132 5.68 -5.53 -6.74
CA GLU A 132 4.28 -5.26 -6.37
C GLU A 132 3.43 -6.51 -6.24
N ASP A 133 3.67 -7.52 -7.06
CA ASP A 133 3.17 -8.87 -6.82
C ASP A 133 4.20 -9.92 -7.22
N ALA A 134 4.73 -10.58 -6.21
CA ALA A 134 5.67 -11.67 -6.38
C ALA A 134 5.07 -12.87 -7.15
N THR A 135 3.74 -12.93 -7.30
CA THR A 135 3.01 -14.04 -7.93
C THR A 135 2.62 -13.83 -9.37
N ALA A 136 2.65 -12.59 -9.86
CA ALA A 136 2.15 -12.23 -11.18
C ALA A 136 2.82 -13.04 -12.30
N LEU A 137 4.13 -13.27 -12.22
CA LEU A 137 4.86 -14.07 -13.23
C LEU A 137 4.56 -15.57 -13.17
N ASP A 138 4.18 -16.12 -12.01
CA ASP A 138 3.93 -17.56 -11.90
C ASP A 138 2.63 -18.00 -12.58
N ASP A 139 1.67 -17.09 -12.61
CA ASP A 139 0.37 -17.31 -13.24
C ASP A 139 0.38 -16.87 -14.72
N THR A 140 1.50 -16.31 -15.20
CA THR A 140 1.71 -15.87 -16.59
C THR A 140 2.34 -17.02 -17.41
N PRO A 141 1.85 -17.33 -18.62
CA PRO A 141 2.46 -18.35 -19.49
C PRO A 141 3.93 -18.02 -19.80
N GLU A 142 4.79 -19.03 -19.89
CA GLU A 142 6.24 -18.86 -20.17
C GLU A 142 6.49 -18.07 -21.46
N ASP A 143 5.66 -18.28 -22.48
CA ASP A 143 5.74 -17.60 -23.79
C ASP A 143 5.48 -16.07 -23.71
N GLU A 144 4.90 -15.57 -22.62
CA GLU A 144 4.60 -14.15 -22.40
C GLU A 144 5.61 -13.46 -21.48
N VAL A 145 6.56 -14.20 -20.90
CA VAL A 145 7.57 -13.64 -19.99
C VAL A 145 8.66 -12.95 -20.80
N GLN A 146 8.62 -11.61 -20.82
CA GLN A 146 9.70 -10.82 -21.41
C GLN A 146 10.97 -10.92 -20.56
N THR A 147 12.10 -11.19 -21.21
CA THR A 147 13.41 -11.26 -20.55
C THR A 147 13.81 -9.93 -19.93
N VAL A 148 13.47 -8.82 -20.56
CA VAL A 148 13.65 -7.47 -20.05
C VAL A 148 12.35 -6.71 -20.26
N ARG A 149 11.87 -6.04 -19.22
CA ARG A 149 10.66 -5.22 -19.27
C ARG A 149 10.94 -3.84 -18.69
N VAL A 150 10.41 -2.82 -19.35
CA VAL A 150 10.35 -1.44 -18.84
C VAL A 150 8.91 -1.16 -18.50
N PHE A 151 8.67 -0.61 -17.32
CA PHE A 151 7.33 -0.30 -16.86
C PHE A 151 7.31 1.05 -16.16
N GLY A 152 6.15 1.67 -16.11
CA GLY A 152 5.96 2.88 -15.32
C GLY A 152 4.52 3.25 -15.10
N ARG A 153 4.30 4.21 -14.22
CA ARG A 153 2.99 4.77 -13.92
C ARG A 153 3.08 6.18 -13.36
N VAL A 154 2.02 6.94 -13.57
CA VAL A 154 1.88 8.29 -13.01
C VAL A 154 0.48 8.45 -12.47
N TYR A 155 0.38 8.97 -11.25
CA TYR A 155 -0.87 9.34 -10.59
C TYR A 155 -0.91 10.86 -10.43
N ALA A 156 -2.01 11.49 -10.82
CA ALA A 156 -2.31 12.89 -10.53
C ALA A 156 -3.57 12.94 -9.66
N ARG A 157 -3.49 13.60 -8.50
CA ARG A 157 -4.56 13.62 -7.52
C ARG A 157 -4.96 15.06 -7.16
N ALA A 158 -6.25 15.29 -7.08
CA ALA A 158 -6.86 16.45 -6.45
C ALA A 158 -7.66 15.98 -5.23
N ASN A 159 -7.50 16.63 -4.08
CA ASN A 159 -8.36 16.37 -2.93
C ASN A 159 -8.80 17.67 -2.22
N ALA A 160 -9.86 17.55 -1.43
CA ALA A 160 -10.38 18.60 -0.56
C ALA A 160 -10.84 17.96 0.76
N ASP A 161 -10.25 18.38 1.87
CA ASP A 161 -10.43 17.76 3.19
C ASP A 161 -11.05 18.76 4.18
N GLU A 162 -12.19 18.38 4.76
CA GLU A 162 -12.93 19.15 5.76
C GLU A 162 -12.07 19.51 6.99
N ARG A 163 -11.16 18.63 7.42
CA ARG A 163 -10.27 18.87 8.57
C ARG A 163 -9.29 20.01 8.31
N SER A 164 -9.01 20.26 7.04
CA SER A 164 -8.22 21.39 6.56
C SER A 164 -9.10 22.48 5.95
N LYS A 165 -10.36 22.61 6.40
CA LYS A 165 -11.34 23.61 5.92
C LYS A 165 -11.54 23.54 4.40
N TYR A 166 -11.57 22.33 3.85
CA TYR A 166 -11.67 22.04 2.42
C TYR A 166 -10.56 22.67 1.57
N GLN A 167 -9.36 22.83 2.15
CA GLN A 167 -8.18 23.22 1.39
C GLN A 167 -7.96 22.23 0.24
N ARG A 168 -7.84 22.78 -0.97
CA ARG A 168 -7.66 22.00 -2.20
C ARG A 168 -6.18 21.73 -2.39
N THR A 169 -5.80 20.47 -2.50
CA THR A 169 -4.42 20.08 -2.81
C THR A 169 -4.38 19.36 -4.14
N LEU A 170 -3.43 19.76 -4.98
CA LEU A 170 -3.07 19.07 -6.21
C LEU A 170 -1.70 18.43 -6.01
N SER A 171 -1.58 17.14 -6.30
CA SER A 171 -0.35 16.38 -6.06
C SER A 171 -0.13 15.32 -7.13
N ILE A 172 1.12 14.87 -7.22
CA ILE A 172 1.51 13.69 -7.98
C ILE A 172 1.91 12.66 -6.93
N PRO A 173 1.00 11.81 -6.40
CA PRO A 173 1.35 10.89 -5.32
C PRO A 173 2.27 9.74 -5.75
N SER A 174 2.43 9.50 -7.06
CA SER A 174 3.39 8.53 -7.59
C SER A 174 3.75 8.87 -9.03
N ALA A 175 5.03 8.83 -9.34
CA ALA A 175 5.61 8.91 -10.68
C ALA A 175 6.69 7.84 -10.80
N ARG A 176 6.26 6.59 -10.95
CA ARG A 176 7.11 5.42 -10.87
C ARG A 176 7.60 4.96 -12.24
N VAL A 177 8.87 4.61 -12.33
CA VAL A 177 9.50 3.96 -13.47
C VAL A 177 10.34 2.79 -12.98
N GLY A 178 10.44 1.72 -13.77
CA GLY A 178 11.27 0.59 -13.41
C GLY A 178 11.67 -0.26 -14.60
N VAL A 179 12.69 -1.07 -14.36
CA VAL A 179 13.20 -2.06 -15.29
C VAL A 179 13.29 -3.39 -14.54
N GLY A 180 12.71 -4.42 -15.11
CA GLY A 180 12.77 -5.78 -14.60
C GLY A 180 13.41 -6.73 -15.61
N THR A 181 14.04 -7.78 -15.12
CA THR A 181 14.48 -8.91 -15.94
C THR A 181 14.00 -10.22 -15.35
N SER A 182 13.68 -11.17 -16.22
CA SER A 182 13.24 -12.52 -15.84
C SER A 182 13.98 -13.56 -16.69
N LEU A 183 14.84 -14.31 -16.02
CA LEU A 183 15.53 -15.50 -16.52
C LEU A 183 14.97 -16.73 -15.76
N PRO A 184 15.20 -17.98 -16.23
CA PRO A 184 14.58 -19.17 -15.64
C PRO A 184 14.69 -19.29 -14.10
N ASN A 185 15.85 -18.95 -13.55
CA ASN A 185 16.17 -19.08 -12.11
C ASN A 185 16.59 -17.75 -11.47
N LEU A 186 16.51 -16.65 -12.21
CA LEU A 186 16.96 -15.35 -11.76
C LEU A 186 15.99 -14.28 -12.24
N GLU A 187 15.53 -13.47 -11.31
CA GLU A 187 14.80 -12.27 -11.62
C GLU A 187 15.44 -11.09 -10.89
N ALA A 188 15.39 -9.93 -11.50
CA ALA A 188 15.84 -8.71 -10.86
C ALA A 188 14.92 -7.55 -11.24
N GLU A 189 14.77 -6.60 -10.33
CA GLU A 189 13.99 -5.40 -10.58
C GLU A 189 14.65 -4.21 -9.91
N VAL A 190 14.74 -3.11 -10.66
CA VAL A 190 15.11 -1.79 -10.14
C VAL A 190 13.99 -0.83 -10.53
N SER A 191 13.52 -0.04 -9.56
CA SER A 191 12.45 0.92 -9.78
C SER A 191 12.58 2.12 -8.87
N ALA A 192 12.19 3.26 -9.42
CA ALA A 192 12.24 4.55 -8.77
C ALA A 192 10.85 5.20 -8.80
N ASP A 193 10.43 5.86 -7.73
CA ASP A 193 9.29 6.77 -7.70
C ASP A 193 9.81 8.20 -7.57
N LEU A 194 9.70 8.95 -8.66
CA LEU A 194 10.24 10.31 -8.76
C LEU A 194 9.43 11.33 -7.94
N ALA A 195 8.26 10.94 -7.45
CA ALA A 195 7.42 11.79 -6.63
C ALA A 195 7.63 11.62 -5.12
N ASP A 196 8.44 10.64 -4.70
CA ASP A 196 8.70 10.35 -3.29
C ASP A 196 10.10 10.82 -2.88
N SER A 197 10.22 11.28 -1.65
CA SER A 197 11.49 11.55 -0.97
C SER A 197 12.44 10.34 -1.00
N ASN A 198 11.90 9.12 -0.85
CA ASN A 198 12.65 7.89 -1.06
C ASN A 198 12.42 7.39 -2.48
N ILE A 199 13.27 7.89 -3.38
CA ILE A 199 13.20 7.65 -4.82
C ILE A 199 13.28 6.15 -5.11
N LEU A 200 14.25 5.43 -4.54
CA LEU A 200 14.40 4.00 -4.80
C LEU A 200 13.27 3.22 -4.13
N LYS A 201 12.47 2.50 -4.90
CA LYS A 201 11.38 1.66 -4.35
C LYS A 201 11.82 0.23 -4.20
N ASP A 202 11.95 -0.45 -5.32
CA ASP A 202 12.35 -1.85 -5.37
C ASP A 202 13.70 -1.93 -6.11
N ALA A 203 14.65 -2.65 -5.53
CA ALA A 203 16.01 -2.86 -6.05
C ALA A 203 16.52 -4.21 -5.52
N PHE A 204 16.05 -5.29 -6.14
CA PHE A 204 16.29 -6.65 -5.62
C PHE A 204 16.65 -7.64 -6.72
N VAL A 205 17.26 -8.74 -6.28
CA VAL A 205 17.48 -9.96 -7.03
C VAL A 205 16.73 -11.10 -6.35
N ARG A 206 16.13 -11.96 -7.14
CA ARG A 206 15.40 -13.15 -6.73
C ARG A 206 15.96 -14.36 -7.45
N LEU A 207 16.44 -15.33 -6.68
CA LEU A 207 16.89 -16.62 -7.17
C LEU A 207 15.81 -17.66 -6.90
N ALA A 208 15.61 -18.59 -7.84
CA ALA A 208 14.64 -19.67 -7.71
C ALA A 208 15.22 -21.00 -8.18
N ASP A 209 14.74 -22.11 -7.61
CA ASP A 209 14.92 -23.44 -8.22
C ASP A 209 14.10 -23.58 -9.50
N ASP A 210 14.36 -24.63 -10.29
CA ASP A 210 13.71 -24.86 -11.59
C ASP A 210 12.18 -24.96 -11.47
N ASP A 211 11.70 -25.55 -10.37
CA ASP A 211 10.27 -25.69 -10.10
C ASP A 211 9.64 -24.45 -9.44
N LYS A 212 10.46 -23.43 -9.14
CA LYS A 212 10.10 -22.22 -8.40
C LYS A 212 9.42 -22.51 -7.06
N ARG A 213 9.78 -23.61 -6.39
CA ARG A 213 9.32 -23.99 -5.05
C ARG A 213 10.10 -23.25 -3.97
N PHE A 214 11.38 -22.99 -4.21
CA PHE A 214 12.26 -22.30 -3.28
C PHE A 214 12.70 -20.99 -3.92
N ARG A 215 12.58 -19.89 -3.18
CA ARG A 215 13.07 -18.58 -3.64
C ARG A 215 13.87 -17.91 -2.57
N LEU A 216 14.93 -17.24 -3.00
CA LEU A 216 15.76 -16.39 -2.17
C LEU A 216 15.75 -14.98 -2.76
N TYR A 217 15.42 -14.01 -1.92
CA TYR A 217 15.36 -12.60 -2.28
C TYR A 217 16.49 -11.87 -1.56
N GLY A 218 17.12 -10.93 -2.26
CA GLY A 218 18.09 -10.02 -1.65
C GLY A 218 18.05 -8.65 -2.30
N GLY A 219 18.07 -7.60 -1.47
CA GLY A 219 18.03 -6.21 -1.91
C GLY A 219 16.92 -5.42 -1.23
N GLN A 220 16.45 -4.35 -1.85
CA GLN A 220 15.37 -3.51 -1.35
C GLN A 220 14.02 -3.97 -1.89
N PHE A 221 13.13 -4.44 -1.02
CA PHE A 221 11.78 -4.89 -1.38
C PHE A 221 10.84 -4.82 -0.17
N LYS A 222 9.54 -5.08 -0.40
CA LYS A 222 8.52 -5.07 0.67
C LYS A 222 8.68 -6.25 1.62
N ALA A 223 8.65 -6.02 2.92
CA ALA A 223 8.54 -7.08 3.92
C ALA A 223 7.17 -7.81 3.83
N PRO A 224 7.12 -9.15 3.99
CA PRO A 224 5.89 -9.94 3.91
C PRO A 224 5.03 -9.80 5.17
N PHE A 225 4.37 -8.65 5.32
CA PHE A 225 3.53 -8.36 6.49
C PHE A 225 2.07 -8.16 6.10
N LEU A 226 1.60 -6.91 5.93
CA LEU A 226 0.19 -6.63 5.66
C LEU A 226 -0.19 -6.97 4.22
N GLN A 227 -1.31 -7.69 4.02
CA GLN A 227 -1.81 -8.02 2.69
C GLN A 227 -2.14 -6.75 1.91
N ARG A 228 -2.81 -5.78 2.57
CA ARG A 228 -3.09 -4.47 1.98
C ARG A 228 -1.84 -3.75 1.49
N ARG A 229 -0.68 -3.94 2.12
CA ARG A 229 0.60 -3.31 1.74
C ARG A 229 1.33 -4.06 0.64
N LEU A 230 1.23 -5.39 0.67
CA LEU A 230 1.83 -6.27 -0.32
C LEU A 230 1.24 -6.03 -1.71
N GLU A 231 -0.06 -5.81 -1.81
CA GLU A 231 -0.74 -5.49 -3.08
C GLU A 231 -0.11 -4.28 -3.80
N GLY A 232 -0.01 -4.33 -5.13
CA GLY A 232 0.42 -3.18 -5.94
C GLY A 232 -0.51 -1.99 -5.76
N SER A 233 0.01 -0.76 -5.80
CA SER A 233 -0.91 0.40 -5.72
C SER A 233 -1.77 0.52 -6.98
N TRP A 234 -1.36 -0.10 -8.09
CA TRP A 234 -2.22 -0.22 -9.26
C TRP A 234 -3.30 -1.29 -9.09
N SER A 235 -3.09 -2.37 -8.35
CA SER A 235 -4.12 -3.40 -8.15
C SER A 235 -5.24 -2.92 -7.22
N LEU A 236 -4.91 -2.04 -6.27
CA LEU A 236 -5.86 -1.50 -5.30
C LEU A 236 -6.99 -0.69 -5.96
N PRO A 237 -8.27 -0.93 -5.58
CA PRO A 237 -9.40 -0.15 -6.07
C PRO A 237 -9.56 1.19 -5.32
N ILE A 238 -8.71 1.47 -4.34
CA ILE A 238 -8.66 2.73 -3.58
C ILE A 238 -7.44 3.58 -3.97
N GLN A 239 -7.48 4.89 -3.73
CA GLN A 239 -6.37 5.79 -4.12
C GLN A 239 -5.14 5.67 -3.21
N GLY A 240 -5.34 5.33 -1.93
CA GLY A 240 -4.29 5.08 -0.94
C GLY A 240 -4.27 3.62 -0.49
N ARG A 241 -3.79 3.36 0.72
CA ARG A 241 -3.87 2.05 1.37
C ARG A 241 -4.81 2.01 2.58
N GLY A 242 -5.27 3.18 3.01
CA GLY A 242 -6.26 3.35 4.08
C GLY A 242 -5.64 3.74 5.41
N LEU A 243 -6.50 4.18 6.32
CA LEU A 243 -6.18 4.66 7.66
C LEU A 243 -5.19 3.74 8.41
N VAL A 244 -5.45 2.43 8.42
CA VAL A 244 -4.66 1.48 9.21
C VAL A 244 -3.27 1.31 8.62
N GLU A 245 -3.14 1.27 7.30
CA GLU A 245 -1.81 1.15 6.67
C GLU A 245 -1.02 2.46 6.81
N ASP A 246 -1.67 3.60 6.64
CA ASP A 246 -1.04 4.91 6.83
C ASP A 246 -0.52 5.07 8.27
N TYR A 247 -1.30 4.58 9.25
CA TYR A 247 -0.89 4.62 10.66
C TYR A 247 0.22 3.62 10.99
N LEU A 248 0.01 2.33 10.70
CA LEU A 248 0.98 1.28 11.06
C LEU A 248 2.25 1.37 10.22
N GLY A 249 2.09 1.48 8.91
CA GLY A 249 3.18 1.40 7.95
C GLY A 249 3.82 2.72 7.56
N GLY A 250 3.06 3.82 7.62
CA GLY A 250 3.54 5.18 7.36
C GLY A 250 4.06 5.86 8.62
N THR A 251 3.25 5.91 9.68
CA THR A 251 3.59 6.62 10.93
C THR A 251 4.52 5.81 11.83
N HIS A 252 4.26 4.52 12.01
CA HIS A 252 5.02 3.65 12.92
C HIS A 252 6.04 2.75 12.23
N GLU A 253 6.20 2.93 10.91
CA GLU A 253 7.15 2.20 10.06
C GLU A 253 7.07 0.66 10.19
N LEU A 254 5.93 0.08 10.54
CA LEU A 254 5.75 -1.37 10.57
C LEU A 254 5.70 -1.93 9.15
N GLY A 255 6.71 -2.72 8.79
CA GLY A 255 6.88 -3.25 7.45
C GLY A 255 7.47 -2.24 6.47
N GLY A 256 6.99 -2.31 5.23
CA GLY A 256 7.42 -1.41 4.17
C GLY A 256 8.61 -1.96 3.39
N ARG A 257 9.27 -1.06 2.64
CA ARG A 257 10.34 -1.42 1.71
C ARG A 257 11.68 -1.13 2.32
N ARG A 258 12.52 -2.17 2.43
CA ARG A 258 13.83 -2.07 3.07
C ARG A 258 14.80 -3.05 2.46
N MET A 259 16.10 -2.76 2.64
CA MET A 259 17.15 -3.73 2.36
C MET A 259 16.95 -4.96 3.25
N GLY A 260 16.95 -6.15 2.66
CA GLY A 260 16.74 -7.38 3.40
C GLY A 260 17.13 -8.63 2.63
N LEU A 261 17.02 -9.76 3.32
CA LEU A 261 17.12 -11.11 2.78
C LEU A 261 15.85 -11.88 3.17
N MET A 262 15.24 -12.57 2.22
CA MET A 262 14.02 -13.33 2.47
C MET A 262 14.06 -14.68 1.75
N GLY A 263 13.62 -15.73 2.44
CA GLY A 263 13.33 -17.03 1.85
C GLY A 263 11.83 -17.22 1.64
N GLU A 264 11.44 -17.89 0.56
CA GLU A 264 10.06 -18.32 0.31
C GLU A 264 10.04 -19.79 -0.11
N VAL A 265 9.07 -20.53 0.41
CA VAL A 265 8.76 -21.90 0.04
C VAL A 265 7.32 -21.97 -0.46
N ARG A 266 7.10 -22.56 -1.63
CA ARG A 266 5.79 -22.78 -2.26
C ARG A 266 5.54 -24.27 -2.46
N LEU A 267 4.47 -24.77 -1.85
CA LEU A 267 3.99 -26.14 -1.96
C LEU A 267 2.74 -26.15 -2.85
N LYS A 268 2.93 -26.47 -4.13
CA LYS A 268 1.88 -26.52 -5.18
C LYS A 268 0.84 -27.66 -5.01
N SER A 269 0.64 -28.15 -3.78
CA SER A 269 -0.34 -29.20 -3.46
C SER A 269 -1.79 -28.67 -3.54
N LEU A 270 -2.77 -29.41 -2.99
CA LEU A 270 -4.21 -29.10 -3.11
C LEU A 270 -4.59 -27.66 -2.70
N TRP A 271 -3.79 -26.99 -1.87
CA TRP A 271 -4.05 -25.65 -1.34
C TRP A 271 -3.00 -24.58 -1.65
N ASP A 272 -2.01 -24.87 -2.52
CA ASP A 272 -0.96 -23.90 -2.91
C ASP A 272 -0.38 -23.12 -1.72
N VAL A 273 0.14 -23.85 -0.73
CA VAL A 273 0.65 -23.26 0.52
C VAL A 273 1.94 -22.50 0.23
N ARG A 274 2.05 -21.27 0.73
CA ARG A 274 3.26 -20.47 0.66
C ARG A 274 3.69 -20.03 2.05
N VAL A 275 4.99 -20.12 2.31
CA VAL A 275 5.63 -19.63 3.52
C VAL A 275 6.76 -18.70 3.11
N SER A 276 6.81 -17.48 3.63
CA SER A 276 7.92 -16.56 3.44
C SER A 276 8.39 -16.01 4.78
N ALA A 277 9.70 -15.82 4.92
CA ALA A 277 10.30 -15.23 6.11
C ALA A 277 11.59 -14.50 5.74
N GLY A 278 11.85 -13.36 6.36
CA GLY A 278 13.01 -12.55 6.06
C GLY A 278 13.47 -11.66 7.19
N VAL A 279 14.71 -11.21 7.08
CA VAL A 279 15.36 -10.23 7.95
C VAL A 279 15.62 -8.98 7.14
N PHE A 280 15.27 -7.83 7.71
CA PHE A 280 15.30 -6.54 7.07
C PHE A 280 16.09 -5.55 7.90
N GLN A 281 16.66 -4.56 7.22
CA GLN A 281 17.23 -3.39 7.86
C GLN A 281 16.20 -2.72 8.78
N GLY A 282 16.64 -2.33 9.97
CA GLY A 282 15.87 -1.50 10.90
C GLY A 282 15.50 -0.13 10.33
N SER A 283 14.57 0.51 11.01
CA SER A 283 14.00 1.78 10.59
C SER A 283 14.92 2.91 11.05
N LYS A 284 14.60 4.17 10.74
CA LYS A 284 15.31 5.29 11.35
C LYS A 284 14.47 5.79 12.52
N ASP A 285 15.08 5.99 13.67
CA ASP A 285 14.42 6.63 14.79
C ASP A 285 14.25 8.14 14.56
N GLU A 286 13.68 8.84 15.54
CA GLU A 286 13.45 10.29 15.50
C GLU A 286 14.75 11.11 15.35
N LEU A 287 15.90 10.53 15.72
CA LEU A 287 17.22 11.12 15.57
C LEU A 287 17.89 10.76 14.23
N GLY A 288 17.19 10.01 13.37
CA GLY A 288 17.71 9.50 12.10
C GLY A 288 18.69 8.34 12.25
N VAL A 289 18.86 7.80 13.46
CA VAL A 289 19.74 6.67 13.75
C VAL A 289 19.04 5.39 13.36
N ARG A 290 19.77 4.51 12.68
CA ARG A 290 19.26 3.23 12.21
C ARG A 290 19.05 2.29 13.41
N THR A 291 17.84 1.76 13.56
CA THR A 291 17.51 0.76 14.56
C THR A 291 18.08 -0.61 14.18
N LYS A 292 18.02 -1.56 15.12
CA LYS A 292 18.37 -2.97 14.84
C LYS A 292 17.44 -3.60 13.81
N GLU A 293 17.85 -4.76 13.32
CA GLU A 293 17.18 -5.52 12.27
C GLU A 293 15.74 -5.87 12.63
N ASP A 294 14.89 -5.84 11.62
CA ASP A 294 13.49 -6.23 11.68
C ASP A 294 13.32 -7.64 11.11
N MET A 295 12.30 -8.36 11.57
CA MET A 295 11.93 -9.67 11.06
C MET A 295 10.48 -9.68 10.62
N ALA A 296 10.20 -10.38 9.52
CA ALA A 296 8.85 -10.56 9.03
C ALA A 296 8.65 -11.98 8.54
N GLY A 297 7.43 -12.50 8.69
CA GLY A 297 7.04 -13.81 8.20
C GLY A 297 5.59 -13.84 7.79
N ARG A 298 5.27 -14.64 6.77
CA ARG A 298 3.91 -14.83 6.26
C ARG A 298 3.68 -16.26 5.81
N VAL A 299 2.51 -16.78 6.13
CA VAL A 299 1.98 -18.03 5.60
C VAL A 299 0.68 -17.70 4.88
N SER A 300 0.52 -18.19 3.65
CA SER A 300 -0.72 -18.03 2.88
C SER A 300 -1.13 -19.33 2.22
N VAL A 301 -2.44 -19.56 2.11
CA VAL A 301 -3.03 -20.74 1.47
C VAL A 301 -4.15 -20.33 0.54
N ARG A 302 -4.36 -21.12 -0.52
CA ARG A 302 -5.43 -20.95 -1.51
C ARG A 302 -6.29 -22.21 -1.56
N PRO A 303 -7.21 -22.41 -0.59
CA PRO A 303 -8.01 -23.63 -0.51
C PRO A 303 -8.93 -23.83 -1.71
N ILE A 304 -9.36 -22.74 -2.35
CA ILE A 304 -10.16 -22.75 -3.57
C ILE A 304 -9.41 -21.94 -4.62
N LYS A 305 -8.81 -22.62 -5.60
CA LYS A 305 -7.92 -22.04 -6.61
C LYS A 305 -8.50 -20.73 -7.17
N LYS A 306 -7.71 -19.65 -7.06
CA LYS A 306 -8.00 -18.28 -7.53
C LYS A 306 -9.21 -17.57 -6.91
N MET A 307 -10.05 -18.28 -6.13
CA MET A 307 -11.26 -17.71 -5.54
C MET A 307 -11.03 -17.24 -4.10
N LEU A 308 -10.31 -18.01 -3.29
CA LEU A 308 -10.07 -17.68 -1.88
C LEU A 308 -8.58 -17.79 -1.55
N THR A 309 -8.02 -16.72 -0.99
CA THR A 309 -6.69 -16.70 -0.36
C THR A 309 -6.88 -16.40 1.12
N LEU A 310 -6.19 -17.12 1.98
CA LEU A 310 -6.13 -16.86 3.42
C LEU A 310 -4.66 -16.66 3.80
N GLY A 311 -4.38 -15.72 4.69
CA GLY A 311 -3.03 -15.37 5.13
C GLY A 311 -2.93 -15.13 6.63
N VAL A 312 -1.76 -15.44 7.19
CA VAL A 312 -1.34 -15.00 8.51
C VAL A 312 0.09 -14.47 8.38
N SER A 313 0.37 -13.32 8.98
CA SER A 313 1.70 -12.74 8.95
C SER A 313 2.09 -12.13 10.29
N THR A 314 3.38 -11.90 10.47
CA THR A 314 3.94 -11.20 11.63
C THR A 314 5.06 -10.28 11.20
N TYR A 315 5.22 -9.21 11.97
CA TYR A 315 6.33 -8.28 11.88
C TYR A 315 6.84 -7.98 13.28
N VAL A 316 8.15 -8.00 13.45
CA VAL A 316 8.84 -7.67 14.69
C VAL A 316 9.95 -6.68 14.34
N ALA A 317 9.80 -5.42 14.77
CA ALA A 317 10.87 -4.44 14.63
C ALA A 317 11.89 -4.63 15.74
N GLU A 318 13.17 -4.39 15.42
CA GLU A 318 14.28 -4.57 16.37
C GLU A 318 14.26 -5.99 17.01
N ALA A 319 14.13 -7.02 16.17
CA ALA A 319 13.86 -8.39 16.60
C ALA A 319 14.95 -9.01 17.51
N LEU A 320 16.16 -8.44 17.50
CA LEU A 320 17.29 -8.82 18.37
C LEU A 320 17.44 -7.91 19.60
N ASP A 321 16.44 -7.08 19.90
CA ASP A 321 16.33 -6.26 21.11
C ASP A 321 15.00 -6.50 21.84
N ARG A 322 14.67 -5.63 22.80
CA ARG A 322 13.32 -5.48 23.34
C ARG A 322 12.37 -5.15 22.19
N ALA A 323 11.68 -6.17 21.66
CA ALA A 323 10.67 -6.09 20.60
C ALA A 323 9.45 -5.22 20.97
N ARG A 324 9.66 -3.90 21.10
CA ARG A 324 8.66 -2.91 21.52
C ARG A 324 7.60 -2.68 20.43
N ARG A 325 7.95 -2.99 19.19
CA ARG A 325 7.10 -2.83 18.00
C ARG A 325 6.93 -4.19 17.34
N HIS A 326 5.75 -4.77 17.46
CA HIS A 326 5.44 -6.02 16.80
C HIS A 326 3.96 -6.10 16.46
N ALA A 327 3.63 -6.89 15.45
CA ALA A 327 2.25 -7.12 15.06
C ALA A 327 2.08 -8.49 14.42
N VAL A 328 0.87 -9.01 14.54
CA VAL A 328 0.40 -10.22 13.87
C VAL A 328 -0.87 -9.83 13.11
N ALA A 329 -0.98 -10.27 11.87
CA ALA A 329 -2.13 -10.04 11.02
C ALA A 329 -2.69 -11.37 10.50
N ALA A 330 -4.01 -11.40 10.31
CA ALA A 330 -4.70 -12.46 9.58
C ALA A 330 -5.57 -11.80 8.51
N ASP A 331 -5.53 -12.35 7.30
CA ASP A 331 -6.21 -11.77 6.14
C ASP A 331 -6.92 -12.83 5.29
N ALA A 332 -7.92 -12.36 4.55
CA ALA A 332 -8.67 -13.15 3.60
C ALA A 332 -8.97 -12.31 2.35
N GLU A 333 -8.87 -12.95 1.18
CA GLU A 333 -9.20 -12.37 -0.11
C GLU A 333 -10.14 -13.31 -0.86
N LEU A 334 -11.31 -12.81 -1.23
CA LEU A 334 -12.34 -13.50 -1.99
C LEU A 334 -12.52 -12.83 -3.36
N LYS A 335 -12.20 -13.57 -4.42
CA LYS A 335 -12.39 -13.18 -5.82
C LYS A 335 -13.47 -14.05 -6.46
N PHE A 336 -14.63 -13.47 -6.77
CA PHE A 336 -15.75 -14.18 -7.40
C PHE A 336 -16.33 -13.37 -8.57
N GLY A 337 -16.02 -13.80 -9.80
CA GLY A 337 -16.43 -13.07 -11.00
C GLY A 337 -15.79 -11.68 -11.04
N GLY A 338 -16.61 -10.64 -11.05
CA GLY A 338 -16.14 -9.25 -10.94
C GLY A 338 -15.96 -8.76 -9.50
N LEU A 339 -16.45 -9.51 -8.50
CA LEU A 339 -16.40 -9.14 -7.09
C LEU A 339 -15.02 -9.48 -6.50
N ASN A 340 -14.43 -8.52 -5.80
CA ASN A 340 -13.22 -8.71 -4.99
C ASN A 340 -13.48 -8.16 -3.58
N VAL A 341 -13.34 -9.01 -2.56
CA VAL A 341 -13.47 -8.64 -1.15
C VAL A 341 -12.17 -9.00 -0.43
N THR A 342 -11.58 -8.04 0.27
CA THR A 342 -10.39 -8.24 1.10
C THR A 342 -10.71 -7.83 2.53
N GLY A 343 -10.30 -8.65 3.49
CA GLY A 343 -10.42 -8.37 4.92
C GLY A 343 -9.10 -8.67 5.61
N GLU A 344 -8.73 -7.84 6.58
CA GLU A 344 -7.49 -8.00 7.35
C GLU A 344 -7.70 -7.54 8.80
N VAL A 345 -7.26 -8.33 9.76
CA VAL A 345 -7.29 -8.02 11.19
C VAL A 345 -5.87 -8.04 11.70
N VAL A 346 -5.48 -7.00 12.42
CA VAL A 346 -4.11 -6.81 12.94
C VAL A 346 -4.17 -6.58 14.44
N THR A 347 -3.29 -7.21 15.19
CA THR A 347 -3.10 -6.95 16.63
C THR A 347 -1.62 -6.89 16.93
N GLY A 348 -1.24 -6.07 17.89
CA GLY A 348 0.17 -5.90 18.20
C GLY A 348 0.43 -4.88 19.28
N ARG A 349 1.67 -4.40 19.30
CA ARG A 349 2.14 -3.36 20.19
C ARG A 349 2.98 -2.34 19.43
N LEU A 350 2.71 -1.07 19.71
CA LEU A 350 3.45 0.11 19.27
C LEU A 350 4.12 0.76 20.48
N PRO A 351 5.00 1.76 20.30
CA PRO A 351 5.59 2.49 21.41
C PRO A 351 4.53 3.14 22.32
N VAL A 352 3.40 3.55 21.73
CA VAL A 352 2.25 4.16 22.41
C VAL A 352 1.34 3.15 23.15
N GLY A 353 1.54 1.84 22.94
CA GLY A 353 0.77 0.79 23.60
C GLY A 353 0.27 -0.33 22.68
N PRO A 354 -0.42 -1.34 23.23
CA PRO A 354 -1.13 -2.35 22.46
C PRO A 354 -2.16 -1.74 21.49
N PHE A 355 -2.36 -2.39 20.35
CA PHE A 355 -3.39 -1.96 19.40
C PHE A 355 -4.12 -3.14 18.76
N THR A 356 -5.30 -2.86 18.22
CA THR A 356 -6.03 -3.75 17.33
C THR A 356 -6.58 -2.95 16.17
N ALA A 357 -6.50 -3.49 14.96
CA ALA A 357 -6.99 -2.86 13.75
C ALA A 357 -7.75 -3.87 12.88
N GLN A 358 -8.70 -3.37 12.09
CA GLN A 358 -9.52 -4.14 11.18
C GLN A 358 -9.71 -3.35 9.89
N LEU A 359 -9.58 -4.04 8.75
CA LEU A 359 -9.78 -3.48 7.43
C LEU A 359 -10.73 -4.38 6.64
N LEU A 360 -11.67 -3.77 5.93
CA LEU A 360 -12.54 -4.45 4.99
C LEU A 360 -12.65 -3.59 3.73
N LEU A 361 -12.49 -4.19 2.55
CA LEU A 361 -12.64 -3.52 1.27
C LEU A 361 -13.33 -4.44 0.28
N ALA A 362 -14.38 -3.95 -0.36
CA ALA A 362 -15.10 -4.64 -1.41
C ALA A 362 -15.12 -3.77 -2.67
N SER A 363 -14.95 -4.41 -3.83
CA SER A 363 -15.09 -3.78 -5.13
C SER A 363 -15.77 -4.72 -6.11
N TRP A 364 -16.50 -4.18 -7.07
CA TRP A 364 -17.18 -4.98 -8.09
C TRP A 364 -16.92 -4.42 -9.48
N THR A 365 -16.20 -5.17 -10.31
CA THR A 365 -15.86 -4.76 -11.68
C THR A 365 -16.97 -5.15 -12.64
N VAL A 366 -17.66 -4.14 -13.19
CA VAL A 366 -18.75 -4.27 -14.14
C VAL A 366 -18.25 -3.84 -15.52
N PRO A 367 -18.08 -4.76 -16.49
CA PRO A 367 -17.73 -4.37 -17.85
C PRO A 367 -18.88 -3.59 -18.47
N VAL A 368 -18.60 -2.38 -18.96
CA VAL A 368 -19.57 -1.56 -19.70
C VAL A 368 -19.43 -1.80 -21.20
N THR A 369 -18.19 -1.91 -21.68
CA THR A 369 -17.87 -2.25 -23.07
C THR A 369 -16.72 -3.26 -23.11
N THR A 370 -16.15 -3.53 -24.29
CA THR A 370 -14.95 -4.35 -24.44
C THR A 370 -13.69 -3.70 -23.88
N GLU A 371 -13.69 -2.39 -23.66
CA GLU A 371 -12.52 -1.64 -23.20
C GLU A 371 -12.77 -0.94 -21.86
N TRP A 372 -14.02 -0.57 -21.59
CA TRP A 372 -14.41 0.18 -20.40
C TRP A 372 -15.03 -0.72 -19.34
N ALA A 373 -14.65 -0.50 -18.08
CA ALA A 373 -15.33 -1.07 -16.93
C ALA A 373 -15.55 -0.01 -15.86
N LEU A 374 -16.66 -0.15 -15.14
CA LEU A 374 -16.93 0.59 -13.91
C LEU A 374 -16.61 -0.31 -12.73
N GLN A 375 -16.04 0.26 -11.69
CA GLN A 375 -15.70 -0.47 -10.48
C GLN A 375 -16.10 0.38 -9.26
N PRO A 376 -17.36 0.25 -8.78
CA PRO A 376 -17.72 0.71 -7.45
C PRO A 376 -16.84 0.06 -6.38
N VAL A 377 -16.51 0.83 -5.35
CA VAL A 377 -15.69 0.41 -4.22
C VAL A 377 -16.27 0.95 -2.91
N VAL A 378 -16.23 0.12 -1.87
CA VAL A 378 -16.59 0.48 -0.50
C VAL A 378 -15.58 -0.13 0.47
N GLY A 379 -15.18 0.64 1.48
CA GLY A 379 -14.24 0.20 2.50
C GLY A 379 -14.64 0.69 3.89
N ALA A 380 -14.23 -0.07 4.90
CA ALA A 380 -14.36 0.30 6.30
C ALA A 380 -13.11 -0.12 7.05
N GLU A 381 -12.60 0.77 7.89
CA GLU A 381 -11.42 0.51 8.71
C GLU A 381 -11.64 0.98 10.15
N GLY A 382 -11.03 0.28 11.09
CA GLY A 382 -11.05 0.62 12.50
C GLY A 382 -9.68 0.36 13.14
N LEU A 383 -9.26 1.25 14.02
CA LEU A 383 -8.03 1.16 14.78
C LEU A 383 -8.33 1.55 16.24
N GLN A 384 -7.89 0.72 17.17
CA GLN A 384 -8.01 0.98 18.60
C GLN A 384 -6.63 0.86 19.24
N LEU A 385 -6.17 1.95 19.85
CA LEU A 385 -5.02 1.98 20.74
C LEU A 385 -5.49 1.74 22.17
N ARG A 386 -4.74 0.93 22.90
CA ARG A 386 -4.98 0.58 24.31
C ARG A 386 -3.67 0.84 25.07
N GLY A 387 -3.76 1.30 26.32
CA GLY A 387 -2.59 1.57 27.16
C GLY A 387 -2.52 3.03 27.56
N ASP A 388 -1.30 3.54 27.70
CA ASP A 388 -1.04 4.90 28.23
C ASP A 388 -1.64 6.01 27.34
N VAL A 389 -1.75 5.74 26.03
CA VAL A 389 -2.47 6.58 25.09
C VAL A 389 -3.67 5.79 24.57
N GLU A 390 -4.86 6.13 25.06
CA GLU A 390 -6.11 5.65 24.48
C GLU A 390 -6.44 6.46 23.23
N GLY A 391 -6.75 5.76 22.14
CA GLY A 391 -7.07 6.40 20.86
C GLY A 391 -7.92 5.49 20.00
N ARG A 392 -8.81 6.09 19.22
CA ARG A 392 -9.65 5.39 18.25
C ARG A 392 -9.52 6.08 16.91
N GLY A 393 -9.30 5.29 15.87
CA GLY A 393 -9.42 5.72 14.49
C GLY A 393 -10.48 4.87 13.77
N HIS A 394 -11.22 5.47 12.87
CA HIS A 394 -12.11 4.73 11.97
C HIS A 394 -12.26 5.48 10.66
N SER A 395 -12.51 4.74 9.58
CA SER A 395 -12.74 5.28 8.25
C SER A 395 -13.86 4.53 7.55
N LEU A 396 -14.70 5.27 6.83
CA LEU A 396 -15.66 4.75 5.87
C LEU A 396 -15.34 5.38 4.51
N LEU A 397 -15.11 4.53 3.51
CA LEU A 397 -14.76 4.94 2.16
C LEU A 397 -15.81 4.44 1.18
N GLY A 398 -16.22 5.31 0.26
CA GLY A 398 -17.03 4.96 -0.91
C GLY A 398 -16.46 5.61 -2.16
N GLY A 399 -16.56 4.94 -3.30
CA GLY A 399 -16.07 5.51 -4.54
C GLY A 399 -16.45 4.75 -5.80
N LEU A 400 -16.03 5.31 -6.92
CA LEU A 400 -16.22 4.74 -8.24
C LEU A 400 -14.93 4.90 -9.05
N ASN A 401 -14.47 3.79 -9.62
CA ASN A 401 -13.38 3.81 -10.59
C ASN A 401 -13.92 3.61 -12.01
N LEU A 402 -13.37 4.36 -12.95
CA LEU A 402 -13.53 4.17 -14.38
C LEU A 402 -12.24 3.58 -14.94
N LEU A 403 -12.33 2.39 -15.51
CA LEU A 403 -11.19 1.63 -16.03
C LEU A 403 -11.22 1.62 -17.55
N LEU A 404 -10.11 1.95 -18.19
CA LEU A 404 -9.92 1.83 -19.63
C LEU A 404 -8.77 0.84 -19.92
N GLY A 405 -9.16 -0.35 -20.34
CA GLY A 405 -8.25 -1.48 -20.57
C GLY A 405 -7.44 -1.80 -19.32
N SER A 406 -6.13 -1.94 -19.51
CA SER A 406 -5.16 -2.13 -18.43
C SER A 406 -4.34 -0.87 -18.15
N ARG A 407 -4.49 0.21 -18.92
CA ARG A 407 -3.53 1.32 -18.96
C ARG A 407 -3.98 2.57 -18.22
N PHE A 408 -5.28 2.82 -18.14
CA PHE A 408 -5.82 4.05 -17.58
C PHE A 408 -6.88 3.78 -16.53
N ARG A 409 -6.89 4.61 -15.50
CA ARG A 409 -7.87 4.60 -14.41
C ARG A 409 -8.19 6.02 -13.97
N GLY A 410 -9.48 6.35 -13.93
CA GLY A 410 -10.00 7.49 -13.16
C GLY A 410 -10.64 6.99 -11.87
N GLN A 411 -10.41 7.64 -10.73
CA GLN A 411 -10.97 7.26 -9.44
C GLN A 411 -11.58 8.49 -8.78
N PHE A 412 -12.83 8.38 -8.35
CA PHE A 412 -13.47 9.36 -7.48
C PHE A 412 -13.84 8.67 -6.16
N GLN A 413 -13.38 9.23 -5.04
CA GLN A 413 -13.58 8.66 -3.72
C GLN A 413 -14.02 9.73 -2.72
N VAL A 414 -14.81 9.28 -1.76
CA VAL A 414 -15.23 10.04 -0.59
C VAL A 414 -14.88 9.21 0.62
N GLU A 415 -14.14 9.81 1.55
CA GLU A 415 -13.77 9.21 2.82
C GLU A 415 -14.35 10.03 3.97
N ARG A 416 -14.99 9.36 4.93
CA ARG A 416 -15.27 9.95 6.24
C ARG A 416 -14.44 9.23 7.28
N ALA A 417 -13.53 9.94 7.93
CA ALA A 417 -12.59 9.31 8.84
C ALA A 417 -12.26 10.16 10.05
N LEU A 418 -12.13 9.49 11.20
CA LEU A 418 -11.48 9.98 12.40
C LEU A 418 -10.10 9.32 12.45
N ARG A 419 -9.02 10.08 12.35
CA ARG A 419 -7.66 9.54 12.51
C ARG A 419 -7.21 9.66 13.97
N PRO A 420 -6.29 8.82 14.45
CA PRO A 420 -5.69 9.02 15.77
C PRO A 420 -5.08 10.42 15.87
N GLY A 421 -5.56 11.23 16.82
CA GLY A 421 -5.15 12.63 17.01
C GLY A 421 -6.11 13.67 16.41
N ASP A 422 -7.06 13.27 15.58
CA ASP A 422 -8.12 14.17 15.10
C ASP A 422 -9.13 14.46 16.24
N GLU A 423 -9.60 15.71 16.34
CA GLU A 423 -10.64 16.09 17.32
C GLU A 423 -12.04 15.56 16.93
N ALA A 424 -12.30 15.47 15.62
CA ALA A 424 -13.58 15.05 15.06
C ALA A 424 -13.38 14.34 13.70
N PRO A 425 -14.31 13.44 13.30
CA PRO A 425 -14.26 12.83 11.97
C PRO A 425 -14.45 13.89 10.89
N GLY A 426 -13.64 13.83 9.83
CA GLY A 426 -13.74 14.72 8.68
C GLY A 426 -14.10 14.00 7.40
N LEU A 427 -14.68 14.76 6.47
CA LEU A 427 -14.96 14.33 5.11
C LEU A 427 -13.85 14.76 4.13
N GLU A 428 -13.32 13.82 3.35
CA GLU A 428 -12.39 14.08 2.25
C GLU A 428 -13.02 13.65 0.92
N TYR A 429 -12.92 14.52 -0.08
CA TYR A 429 -13.22 14.21 -1.47
C TYR A 429 -11.92 14.12 -2.26
N SER A 430 -11.77 13.08 -3.08
CA SER A 430 -10.55 12.88 -3.86
C SER A 430 -10.85 12.40 -5.28
N LEU A 431 -10.16 12.99 -6.24
CA LEU A 431 -10.16 12.61 -7.65
C LEU A 431 -8.73 12.26 -8.06
N GLN A 432 -8.53 11.06 -8.61
CA GLN A 432 -7.24 10.61 -9.12
C GLN A 432 -7.35 10.15 -10.56
N LEU A 433 -6.44 10.63 -11.40
CA LEU A 433 -6.19 10.11 -12.74
C LEU A 433 -4.87 9.36 -12.73
N ALA A 434 -4.87 8.15 -13.27
CA ALA A 434 -3.75 7.24 -13.22
C ALA A 434 -3.54 6.60 -14.59
N THR A 435 -2.28 6.56 -15.02
CA THR A 435 -1.85 5.90 -16.26
C THR A 435 -0.64 5.01 -16.00
N ARG A 436 -0.47 3.97 -16.81
CA ARG A 436 0.72 3.10 -16.82
C ARG A 436 1.09 2.63 -18.23
N PHE A 437 2.33 2.21 -18.40
CA PHE A 437 2.90 1.73 -19.65
C PHE A 437 3.81 0.53 -19.46
#